data_AF-A0A925DUG7-F1
#
_entry.id   AF-A0A925DUG7-F1
#
_cell.length_a   1.000
_cell.length_b   1.000
_cell.length_c   1.000
_cell.angle_alpha   90.00
_cell.angle_beta   90.00
_cell.angle_gamma   90.00
#
_symmetry.space_group_name_H-M   'P 1'
#
loop_
_entity.id
_entity.type
_entity.pdbx_description
1 polymer ?
#
loop_
_entity_poly.entity_id
_entity_poly.type
_entity_poly.pdbx_seq_one_letter_code
_entity_poly.pdbx_strand_id
1 'polypeptide(L)'
;MRLFSSVVVILILSSCLEKNKDKTPVTTADTLKLPPANQYSGTDQSPMDISYYPPDFPQNKMSAGVQRERPVARVIYSRPHKKGRIIFSNEETSLCPYDKPWRLGANEATEIEFFEPVIIDGKNVSAGRYTMYCIPSADKWIIAINTNIDTWGLLINPAKDILRTEVPVQLQEQSLEDFTMFFVSSNYGADLVMAWDKVKTVLPISFSQ
;
A
#
# COMPACT_ATOMS: atom_id res chain seq x y z
N MET A 1 66.92 -10.44 -55.25
CA MET A 1 67.19 -8.99 -55.16
C MET A 1 65.84 -8.30 -55.10
N ARG A 2 65.57 -7.57 -53.99
CA ARG A 2 64.55 -6.52 -53.71
C ARG A 2 63.35 -6.44 -54.69
N LEU A 3 62.10 -6.39 -54.24
CA LEU A 3 61.56 -5.29 -53.44
C LEU A 3 60.32 -5.75 -52.65
N PHE A 4 60.23 -5.20 -51.43
CA PHE A 4 59.07 -5.21 -50.55
C PHE A 4 57.86 -4.58 -51.25
N SER A 5 56.68 -5.21 -51.14
CA SER A 5 55.41 -4.51 -51.32
C SER A 5 54.55 -4.77 -50.09
N SER A 6 54.62 -3.83 -49.16
CA SER A 6 53.82 -3.77 -47.94
C SER A 6 52.35 -3.65 -48.31
N VAL A 7 51.56 -4.69 -48.08
CA VAL A 7 50.10 -4.57 -48.10
C VAL A 7 49.67 -3.98 -46.76
N VAL A 8 49.52 -2.66 -46.73
CA VAL A 8 48.86 -1.93 -45.64
C VAL A 8 47.38 -2.25 -45.72
N VAL A 9 46.87 -2.98 -44.73
CA VAL A 9 45.43 -3.13 -44.50
C VAL A 9 44.90 -1.79 -44.01
N ILE A 10 44.22 -1.04 -44.88
CA ILE A 10 43.48 0.16 -44.50
C ILE A 10 42.24 -0.30 -43.74
N LEU A 11 42.28 -0.20 -42.41
CA LEU A 11 41.09 -0.21 -41.55
C LEU A 11 40.23 0.99 -41.93
N ILE A 12 39.14 0.75 -42.67
CA ILE A 12 38.08 1.74 -42.85
C ILE A 12 37.21 1.70 -41.59
N LEU A 13 37.58 2.52 -40.61
CA LEU A 13 36.67 2.95 -39.54
C LEU A 13 35.53 3.74 -40.19
N SER A 14 34.44 3.07 -40.57
CA SER A 14 33.15 3.74 -40.76
C SER A 14 32.60 4.08 -39.38
N SER A 15 33.10 5.19 -38.83
CA SER A 15 32.40 5.95 -37.81
C SER A 15 31.10 6.47 -38.44
N CYS A 16 29.96 5.88 -38.08
CA CYS A 16 28.69 6.58 -38.23
C CYS A 16 28.70 7.77 -37.26
N LEU A 17 29.04 8.94 -37.81
CA LEU A 17 28.68 10.24 -37.24
C LEU A 17 27.16 10.34 -37.24
N GLU A 18 26.50 10.03 -36.12
CA GLU A 18 25.15 10.51 -35.90
C GLU A 18 25.21 12.04 -35.77
N LYS A 19 24.63 12.70 -36.78
CA LYS A 19 24.42 14.15 -36.80
C LYS A 19 23.59 14.54 -35.59
N ASN A 20 24.26 15.16 -34.63
CA ASN A 20 23.69 16.07 -33.65
C ASN A 20 22.84 17.11 -34.42
N LYS A 21 21.52 16.97 -34.37
CA LYS A 21 20.57 18.00 -34.78
C LYS A 21 19.57 18.24 -33.66
N ASP A 22 19.60 19.48 -33.20
CA ASP A 22 18.70 20.16 -32.27
C ASP A 22 18.50 19.54 -30.89
N LYS A 23 19.44 19.89 -30.00
CA LYS A 23 19.06 20.27 -28.64
C LYS A 23 18.29 21.57 -28.72
N THR A 24 16.97 21.50 -28.85
CA THR A 24 16.11 22.63 -28.49
C THR A 24 16.41 22.95 -27.02
N PRO A 25 16.86 24.17 -26.67
CA PRO A 25 17.02 24.52 -25.27
C PRO A 25 15.62 24.51 -24.65
N VAL A 26 15.38 23.58 -23.72
CA VAL A 26 14.18 23.59 -22.87
C VAL A 26 14.26 24.89 -22.07
N THR A 27 13.65 25.93 -22.63
CA THR A 27 13.63 27.26 -22.07
C THR A 27 12.47 27.31 -21.09
N THR A 28 12.82 27.57 -19.84
CA THR A 28 12.04 28.14 -18.75
C THR A 28 10.51 28.20 -18.92
N ALA A 29 9.82 27.57 -17.97
CA ALA A 29 8.38 27.62 -17.71
C ALA A 29 7.50 26.72 -18.58
N ASP A 30 7.63 25.41 -18.38
CA ASP A 30 6.47 24.51 -18.46
C ASP A 30 5.51 24.92 -17.33
N THR A 31 4.79 26.01 -17.58
CA THR A 31 3.74 26.49 -16.70
C THR A 31 2.60 25.52 -16.92
N LEU A 32 2.61 24.40 -16.18
CA LEU A 32 1.49 23.48 -16.13
C LEU A 32 0.27 24.32 -15.72
N LYS A 33 -0.50 24.78 -16.71
CA LYS A 33 -1.81 25.35 -16.46
C LYS A 33 -2.59 24.22 -15.82
N LEU A 34 -2.84 24.36 -14.52
CA LEU A 34 -3.68 23.42 -13.82
C LEU A 34 -4.99 23.32 -14.61
N PRO A 35 -5.42 22.11 -14.99
CA PRO A 35 -6.69 21.95 -15.66
C PRO A 35 -7.78 22.56 -14.77
N PRO A 36 -8.89 23.05 -15.38
CA PRO A 36 -10.00 23.55 -14.60
C PRO A 36 -10.42 22.51 -13.56
N ALA A 37 -10.71 22.96 -12.34
CA ALA A 37 -11.13 22.08 -11.26
C ALA A 37 -12.34 21.25 -11.70
N ASN A 38 -12.42 20.01 -11.21
CA ASN A 38 -13.57 19.15 -11.47
C ASN A 38 -14.86 19.85 -11.03
N GLN A 39 -15.73 20.16 -11.99
CA GLN A 39 -16.99 20.88 -11.77
C GLN A 39 -18.08 20.01 -11.11
N TYR A 40 -17.91 18.68 -11.11
CA TYR A 40 -18.90 17.74 -10.61
C TYR A 40 -18.69 17.40 -9.13
N SER A 41 -17.44 17.31 -8.70
CA SER A 41 -17.10 16.99 -7.30
C SER A 41 -15.72 17.52 -6.92
N GLY A 42 -15.59 17.93 -5.65
CA GLY A 42 -14.30 18.23 -5.06
C GLY A 42 -13.43 16.99 -4.91
N THR A 43 -12.12 17.19 -4.77
CA THR A 43 -11.17 16.11 -4.49
C THR A 43 -11.42 15.54 -3.10
N ASP A 44 -11.62 14.23 -3.02
CA ASP A 44 -11.69 13.53 -1.74
C ASP A 44 -10.38 13.71 -0.96
N GLN A 45 -10.50 14.12 0.29
CA GLN A 45 -9.36 14.34 1.18
C GLN A 45 -8.85 13.03 1.78
N SER A 46 -9.62 11.96 1.65
CA SER A 46 -9.23 10.63 2.10
C SER A 46 -9.76 9.58 1.12
N PRO A 47 -9.17 9.52 -0.09
CA PRO A 47 -9.63 8.61 -1.13
C PRO A 47 -9.58 7.15 -0.64
N MET A 48 -10.52 6.35 -1.12
CA MET A 48 -10.58 4.92 -0.84
C MET A 48 -9.56 4.15 -1.70
N ASP A 49 -8.67 3.44 -1.02
CA ASP A 49 -7.67 2.56 -1.61
C ASP A 49 -8.07 1.10 -1.51
N ILE A 50 -7.44 0.29 -2.35
CA ILE A 50 -7.56 -1.15 -2.37
C ILE A 50 -6.19 -1.79 -2.48
N SER A 51 -5.92 -2.81 -1.66
CA SER A 51 -4.73 -3.65 -1.76
C SER A 51 -5.13 -5.12 -1.79
N TYR A 52 -4.53 -5.89 -2.69
CA TYR A 52 -4.77 -7.31 -2.88
C TYR A 52 -3.58 -8.13 -2.41
N TYR A 53 -3.84 -9.39 -2.04
CA TYR A 53 -2.81 -10.42 -2.02
C TYR A 53 -3.21 -11.57 -2.95
N PRO A 54 -2.31 -12.06 -3.83
CA PRO A 54 -0.98 -11.49 -4.13
C PRO A 54 -1.06 -10.04 -4.65
N PRO A 55 -0.06 -9.17 -4.40
CA PRO A 55 -0.11 -7.76 -4.79
C PRO A 55 -0.35 -7.52 -6.29
N ASP A 56 0.26 -8.36 -7.12
CA ASP A 56 0.18 -8.24 -8.58
C ASP A 56 -1.05 -8.96 -9.18
N PHE A 57 -1.95 -9.51 -8.35
CA PHE A 57 -3.15 -10.23 -8.80
C PHE A 57 -3.93 -9.48 -9.90
N PRO A 58 -4.26 -8.18 -9.77
CA PRO A 58 -5.05 -7.48 -10.79
C PRO A 58 -4.36 -7.43 -12.16
N GLN A 59 -3.03 -7.28 -12.17
CA GLN A 59 -2.23 -7.22 -13.40
C GLN A 59 -2.08 -8.62 -14.03
N ASN A 60 -1.80 -9.62 -13.18
CA ASN A 60 -1.63 -11.01 -13.60
C ASN A 60 -2.91 -11.58 -14.21
N LYS A 61 -4.09 -11.18 -13.71
CA LYS A 61 -5.39 -11.57 -14.27
C LYS A 61 -5.57 -11.19 -15.75
N MET A 62 -4.89 -10.14 -16.21
CA MET A 62 -4.96 -9.65 -17.59
C MET A 62 -3.95 -10.32 -18.52
N SER A 63 -2.97 -11.03 -17.98
CA SER A 63 -1.91 -11.67 -18.76
C SER A 63 -2.39 -13.00 -19.35
N ALA A 64 -2.33 -13.13 -20.68
CA ALA A 64 -2.68 -14.38 -21.36
C ALA A 64 -1.69 -15.49 -21.00
N GLY A 65 -2.18 -16.62 -20.48
CA GLY A 65 -1.38 -17.82 -20.21
C GLY A 65 -0.91 -18.01 -18.76
N VAL A 66 -1.10 -17.02 -17.88
CA VAL A 66 -0.94 -17.21 -16.43
C VAL A 66 -2.20 -17.91 -15.90
N GLN A 67 -2.03 -18.95 -15.08
CA GLN A 67 -3.17 -19.58 -14.40
C GLN A 67 -3.90 -18.48 -13.62
N ARG A 68 -5.23 -18.38 -13.76
CA ARG A 68 -6.02 -17.33 -13.12
C ARG A 68 -6.05 -17.54 -11.62
N GLU A 69 -4.98 -17.14 -10.94
CA GLU A 69 -4.88 -17.10 -9.50
C GLU A 69 -5.99 -16.19 -8.98
N ARG A 70 -6.73 -16.67 -7.98
CA ARG A 70 -7.70 -15.85 -7.27
C ARG A 70 -6.95 -15.05 -6.21
N PRO A 71 -7.41 -13.85 -5.85
CA PRO A 71 -6.84 -13.18 -4.70
C PRO A 71 -7.17 -14.02 -3.45
N VAL A 72 -6.25 -14.06 -2.50
CA VAL A 72 -6.43 -14.73 -1.20
C VAL A 72 -6.99 -13.74 -0.18
N ALA A 73 -6.51 -12.50 -0.23
CA ALA A 73 -6.97 -11.43 0.64
C ALA A 73 -7.12 -10.11 -0.10
N ARG A 74 -7.96 -9.24 0.43
CA ARG A 74 -8.14 -7.85 0.01
C ARG A 74 -8.35 -6.98 1.23
N VAL A 75 -7.79 -5.78 1.21
CA VAL A 75 -8.13 -4.70 2.15
C VAL A 75 -8.60 -3.48 1.37
N ILE A 76 -9.68 -2.86 1.86
CA ILE A 76 -10.23 -1.60 1.35
C ILE A 76 -10.24 -0.63 2.53
N TYR A 77 -9.65 0.54 2.34
CA TYR A 77 -9.54 1.55 3.39
C TYR A 77 -9.50 2.95 2.79
N SER A 78 -10.07 3.93 3.48
CA SER A 78 -9.96 5.33 3.09
C SER A 78 -8.72 5.94 3.72
N ARG A 79 -7.81 6.47 2.91
CA ARG A 79 -6.46 6.95 3.28
C ARG A 79 -6.49 8.35 3.91
N PRO A 80 -6.38 8.51 5.24
CA PRO A 80 -6.14 9.84 5.82
C PRO A 80 -4.72 10.34 5.53
N HIS A 81 -4.60 11.67 5.40
CA HIS A 81 -3.31 12.36 5.27
C HIS A 81 -2.93 13.02 6.60
N LYS A 82 -1.66 13.14 6.94
CA LYS A 82 -1.21 13.68 8.23
C LYS A 82 -1.46 15.18 8.35
N LYS A 83 -1.14 15.96 7.31
CA LYS A 83 -1.30 17.43 7.24
C LYS A 83 -0.71 18.16 8.44
N GLY A 84 0.49 17.75 8.88
CA GLY A 84 1.18 18.33 10.03
C GLY A 84 0.55 18.05 11.39
N ARG A 85 -0.48 17.20 11.48
CA ARG A 85 -1.15 16.84 12.74
C ARG A 85 -0.38 15.76 13.49
N ILE A 86 -0.56 15.73 14.81
CA ILE A 86 -0.08 14.64 15.66
C ILE A 86 -1.04 13.45 15.44
N ILE A 87 -0.48 12.32 15.02
CA ILE A 87 -1.28 11.13 14.72
C ILE A 87 -1.55 10.33 15.99
N PHE A 88 -0.50 9.80 16.62
CA PHE A 88 -0.60 8.91 17.77
C PHE A 88 -0.03 9.58 19.02
N SER A 89 -0.83 9.73 20.07
CA SER A 89 -0.38 10.26 21.37
C SER A 89 -1.42 10.00 22.47
N ASN A 90 -1.10 10.34 23.73
CA ASN A 90 -2.08 10.35 24.82
C ASN A 90 -3.00 11.59 24.80
N GLU A 91 -2.78 12.55 23.90
CA GLU A 91 -3.60 13.75 23.80
C GLU A 91 -4.88 13.45 23.01
N GLU A 92 -6.03 13.83 23.57
CA GLU A 92 -7.35 13.69 22.92
C GLU A 92 -7.48 14.53 21.63
N THR A 93 -6.56 15.48 21.40
CA THR A 93 -6.45 16.29 20.18
C THR A 93 -5.76 15.56 19.03
N SER A 94 -5.07 14.45 19.30
CA SER A 94 -4.44 13.64 18.26
C SER A 94 -5.49 12.88 17.44
N LEU A 95 -5.16 12.53 16.19
CA LEU A 95 -6.12 11.86 15.31
C LEU A 95 -6.45 10.44 15.75
N CYS A 96 -5.49 9.78 16.39
CA CYS A 96 -5.59 8.42 16.88
C CYS A 96 -5.05 8.37 18.31
N PRO A 97 -5.83 8.85 19.31
CA PRO A 97 -5.40 8.83 20.70
C PRO A 97 -5.13 7.40 21.17
N TYR A 98 -4.12 7.22 22.00
CA TYR A 98 -3.79 5.90 22.54
C TYR A 98 -4.91 5.34 23.40
N ASP A 99 -5.03 4.01 23.37
CA ASP A 99 -6.03 3.22 24.08
C ASP A 99 -7.49 3.55 23.70
N LYS A 100 -7.69 4.30 22.60
CA LYS A 100 -9.00 4.56 22.00
C LYS A 100 -9.16 3.79 20.69
N PRO A 101 -10.34 3.24 20.40
CA PRO A 101 -10.55 2.59 19.12
C PRO A 101 -10.48 3.57 17.95
N TRP A 102 -9.79 3.16 16.88
CA TRP A 102 -9.69 3.87 15.61
C TRP A 102 -10.08 2.93 14.47
N ARG A 103 -10.87 3.43 13.51
CA ARG A 103 -11.33 2.70 12.32
C ARG A 103 -10.24 2.31 11.34
N LEU A 104 -8.98 2.59 11.66
CA LEU A 104 -7.84 2.16 10.87
C LEU A 104 -7.92 2.73 9.44
N GLY A 105 -8.29 4.01 9.35
CA GLY A 105 -8.63 4.73 8.12
C GLY A 105 -9.41 6.03 8.40
N ALA A 106 -9.99 6.62 7.35
CA ALA A 106 -10.92 7.75 7.39
C ALA A 106 -12.30 7.33 6.82
N ASN A 107 -13.28 8.24 6.78
CA ASN A 107 -14.59 8.00 6.16
C ASN A 107 -15.24 6.64 6.53
N GLU A 108 -15.25 5.67 5.61
CA GLU A 108 -15.75 4.30 5.79
C GLU A 108 -14.91 3.47 6.79
N ALA A 109 -15.54 2.48 7.41
CA ALA A 109 -14.78 1.50 8.18
C ALA A 109 -13.86 0.69 7.25
N THR A 110 -12.62 0.46 7.67
CA THR A 110 -11.69 -0.38 6.89
C THR A 110 -12.23 -1.80 6.81
N GLU A 111 -12.28 -2.36 5.61
CA GLU A 111 -12.76 -3.71 5.37
C GLU A 111 -11.62 -4.63 4.92
N ILE A 112 -11.54 -5.80 5.53
CA ILE A 112 -10.66 -6.89 5.12
C ILE A 112 -11.51 -8.07 4.65
N GLU A 113 -11.16 -8.62 3.50
CA GLU A 113 -11.84 -9.75 2.89
C GLU A 113 -10.84 -10.87 2.66
N PHE A 114 -11.22 -12.07 3.08
CA PHE A 114 -10.50 -13.30 2.82
C PHE A 114 -11.32 -14.16 1.87
N PHE A 115 -10.72 -14.54 0.74
CA PHE A 115 -11.37 -15.36 -0.27
C PHE A 115 -11.27 -16.87 0.03
N GLU A 116 -10.44 -17.23 1.01
CA GLU A 116 -10.26 -18.56 1.57
C GLU A 116 -9.98 -18.45 3.07
N PRO A 117 -10.13 -19.53 3.87
CA PRO A 117 -9.83 -19.50 5.28
C PRO A 117 -8.34 -19.22 5.56
N VAL A 118 -8.08 -18.33 6.51
CA VAL A 118 -6.73 -17.92 6.93
C VAL A 118 -6.51 -18.16 8.42
N ILE A 119 -5.26 -18.11 8.85
CA ILE A 119 -4.86 -18.22 10.25
C ILE A 119 -4.21 -16.90 10.66
N ILE A 120 -4.72 -16.29 11.73
CA ILE A 120 -4.15 -15.08 12.33
C ILE A 120 -3.99 -15.35 13.82
N ASP A 121 -2.76 -15.21 14.33
CA ASP A 121 -2.44 -15.45 15.75
C ASP A 121 -2.93 -16.83 16.24
N GLY A 122 -2.71 -17.86 15.41
CA GLY A 122 -3.12 -19.23 15.67
C GLY A 122 -4.63 -19.50 15.60
N LYS A 123 -5.46 -18.50 15.29
CA LYS A 123 -6.92 -18.65 15.16
C LYS A 123 -7.34 -18.73 13.70
N ASN A 124 -8.22 -19.68 13.39
CA ASN A 124 -8.85 -19.79 12.09
C ASN A 124 -9.87 -18.65 11.90
N VAL A 125 -9.73 -17.92 10.80
CA VAL A 125 -10.68 -16.94 10.30
C VAL A 125 -11.25 -17.49 9.00
N SER A 126 -12.57 -17.69 8.97
CA SER A 126 -13.25 -18.18 7.77
C SER A 126 -13.12 -17.20 6.60
N ALA A 127 -13.26 -17.71 5.39
CA ALA A 127 -13.46 -16.86 4.22
C ALA A 127 -14.69 -15.97 4.43
N GLY A 128 -14.58 -14.70 4.07
CA GLY A 128 -15.62 -13.70 4.29
C GLY A 128 -15.06 -12.29 4.27
N ARG A 129 -15.99 -11.32 4.32
CA ARG A 129 -15.68 -9.89 4.44
C ARG A 129 -15.99 -9.44 5.86
N TYR A 130 -15.09 -8.63 6.41
CA TYR A 130 -15.11 -8.18 7.78
C TYR A 130 -14.67 -6.73 7.86
N THR A 131 -15.11 -6.04 8.91
CA THR A 131 -14.54 -4.75 9.31
C THR A 131 -13.30 -5.00 10.15
N MET A 132 -12.30 -4.15 10.00
CA MET A 132 -11.08 -4.14 10.80
C MET A 132 -10.91 -2.78 11.47
N TYR A 133 -10.57 -2.79 12.76
CA TYR A 133 -10.22 -1.59 13.51
C TYR A 133 -9.06 -1.89 14.45
N CYS A 134 -8.44 -0.86 15.00
CA CYS A 134 -7.40 -1.04 16.01
C CYS A 134 -7.63 -0.18 17.25
N ILE A 135 -6.94 -0.57 18.32
CA ILE A 135 -6.71 0.27 19.50
C ILE A 135 -5.18 0.45 19.57
N PRO A 136 -4.65 1.62 19.18
CA PRO A 136 -3.22 1.86 19.20
C PRO A 136 -2.72 2.16 20.62
N SER A 137 -1.54 1.67 20.99
CA SER A 137 -0.72 2.14 22.10
C SER A 137 0.68 2.54 21.58
N ALA A 138 1.56 2.94 22.49
CA ALA A 138 2.92 3.33 22.15
C ALA A 138 3.80 2.15 21.68
N ASP A 139 3.53 0.94 22.18
CA ASP A 139 4.36 -0.26 22.00
C ASP A 139 3.69 -1.33 21.13
N LYS A 140 2.35 -1.32 21.02
CA LYS A 140 1.58 -2.32 20.26
C LYS A 140 0.26 -1.76 19.79
N TRP A 141 -0.34 -2.38 18.77
CA TRP A 141 -1.73 -2.16 18.42
C TRP A 141 -2.52 -3.42 18.71
N ILE A 142 -3.71 -3.28 19.29
CA ILE A 142 -4.69 -4.37 19.30
C ILE A 142 -5.48 -4.26 18.01
N ILE A 143 -5.36 -5.24 17.12
CA ILE A 143 -6.17 -5.35 15.90
C ILE A 143 -7.39 -6.21 16.20
N ALA A 144 -8.55 -5.76 15.76
CA ALA A 144 -9.81 -6.48 15.86
C ALA A 144 -10.42 -6.70 14.48
N ILE A 145 -10.92 -7.92 14.23
CA ILE A 145 -11.73 -8.27 13.07
C ILE A 145 -13.17 -8.48 13.53
N ASN A 146 -14.12 -7.79 12.89
CA ASN A 146 -15.50 -7.68 13.32
C ASN A 146 -16.47 -7.95 12.16
N THR A 147 -17.62 -8.53 12.45
CA THR A 147 -18.64 -8.90 11.45
C THR A 147 -19.55 -7.74 11.02
N ASN A 148 -19.36 -6.53 11.56
CA ASN A 148 -20.19 -5.37 11.25
C ASN A 148 -19.68 -4.61 10.01
N ILE A 149 -19.98 -5.14 8.83
CA ILE A 149 -19.58 -4.59 7.51
C ILE A 149 -20.48 -3.43 7.05
N ASP A 150 -20.06 -2.74 5.99
CA ASP A 150 -20.82 -1.69 5.30
C ASP A 150 -21.18 -0.51 6.22
N THR A 151 -20.25 -0.09 7.09
CA THR A 151 -20.45 0.99 8.06
C THR A 151 -19.64 2.25 7.74
N TRP A 152 -20.25 3.41 7.95
CA TRP A 152 -19.54 4.70 7.92
C TRP A 152 -18.94 4.98 9.30
N GLY A 153 -17.67 5.37 9.34
CA GLY A 153 -16.96 5.66 10.58
C GLY A 153 -16.60 4.41 11.37
N LEU A 154 -16.81 4.46 12.69
CA LEU A 154 -16.48 3.36 13.60
C LEU A 154 -17.69 3.01 14.46
N LEU A 155 -18.42 1.96 14.07
CA LEU A 155 -19.51 1.41 14.87
C LEU A 155 -19.06 0.10 15.52
N ILE A 156 -18.39 0.22 16.67
CA ILE A 156 -17.87 -0.94 17.41
C ILE A 156 -18.99 -1.59 18.22
N ASN A 157 -19.19 -2.87 17.97
CA ASN A 157 -19.84 -3.79 18.89
C ASN A 157 -18.84 -4.91 19.21
N PRO A 158 -18.18 -4.91 20.38
CA PRO A 158 -17.16 -5.91 20.70
C PRO A 158 -17.70 -7.35 20.72
N ALA A 159 -19.01 -7.54 20.93
CA ALA A 159 -19.64 -8.86 20.85
C ALA A 159 -19.65 -9.44 19.42
N LYS A 160 -19.36 -8.62 18.41
CA LYS A 160 -19.20 -9.02 17.00
C LYS A 160 -17.73 -9.21 16.59
N ASP A 161 -16.78 -9.02 17.49
CA ASP A 161 -15.37 -9.30 17.23
C ASP A 161 -15.17 -10.82 17.12
N ILE A 162 -14.66 -11.28 15.99
CA ILE A 162 -14.30 -12.70 15.77
C ILE A 162 -12.83 -12.97 16.09
N LEU A 163 -12.02 -11.93 16.12
CA LEU A 163 -10.60 -11.98 16.43
C LEU A 163 -10.18 -10.68 17.10
N ARG A 164 -9.32 -10.81 18.11
CA ARG A 164 -8.43 -9.76 18.61
C ARG A 164 -7.03 -10.32 18.73
N THR A 165 -6.05 -9.55 18.27
CA THR A 165 -4.63 -9.91 18.37
C THR A 165 -3.79 -8.67 18.58
N GLU A 166 -2.63 -8.84 19.21
CA GLU A 166 -1.67 -7.78 19.47
C GLU A 166 -0.54 -7.84 18.44
N VAL A 167 -0.25 -6.71 17.82
CA VAL A 167 0.87 -6.56 16.90
C VAL A 167 1.82 -5.48 17.41
N PRO A 168 3.15 -5.71 17.44
CA PRO A 168 4.09 -4.74 17.97
C PRO A 168 4.18 -3.50 17.07
N VAL A 169 4.42 -2.35 17.69
CA VAL A 169 4.77 -1.11 17.00
C VAL A 169 6.25 -1.16 16.62
N GLN A 170 6.54 -0.76 15.39
CA GLN A 170 7.87 -0.54 14.86
C GLN A 170 7.99 0.95 14.52
N LEU A 171 9.00 1.61 15.08
CA LEU A 171 9.31 2.99 14.74
C LEU A 171 10.15 3.05 13.48
N GLN A 172 9.91 4.09 12.68
CA GLN A 172 10.68 4.39 11.47
C GLN A 172 11.17 5.83 11.48
N GLU A 173 12.29 6.09 10.81
CA GLU A 173 12.92 7.41 10.82
C GLU A 173 12.09 8.44 10.04
N GLN A 174 11.58 8.03 8.87
CA GLN A 174 10.83 8.88 7.97
C GLN A 174 9.34 8.88 8.32
N SER A 175 8.77 10.08 8.38
CA SER A 175 7.35 10.29 8.60
C SER A 175 6.58 10.07 7.28
N LEU A 176 5.55 9.23 7.31
CA LEU A 176 4.62 9.07 6.19
C LEU A 176 3.49 10.10 6.30
N GLU A 177 3.29 10.84 5.21
CA GLU A 177 2.15 11.76 5.08
C GLU A 177 0.84 10.99 4.98
N ASP A 178 0.82 9.93 4.17
CA ASP A 178 -0.38 9.15 3.89
C ASP A 178 -0.39 7.87 4.74
N PHE A 179 -1.53 7.59 5.37
CA PHE A 179 -1.72 6.27 5.97
C PHE A 179 -1.72 5.20 4.89
N THR A 180 -0.89 4.17 5.03
CA THR A 180 -0.71 3.17 4.00
C THR A 180 -0.97 1.77 4.56
N MET A 181 -1.75 1.00 3.81
CA MET A 181 -1.94 -0.44 4.03
C MET A 181 -1.67 -1.22 2.76
N PHE A 182 -0.84 -2.26 2.85
CA PHE A 182 -0.55 -3.14 1.73
C PHE A 182 -0.08 -4.52 2.19
N PHE A 183 -0.23 -5.52 1.33
CA PHE A 183 0.24 -6.87 1.60
C PHE A 183 1.65 -7.09 1.07
N VAL A 184 2.44 -7.86 1.82
CA VAL A 184 3.76 -8.37 1.44
C VAL A 184 3.79 -9.88 1.63
N SER A 185 4.42 -10.63 0.74
CA SER A 185 4.56 -12.08 0.92
C SER A 185 5.40 -12.43 2.15
N SER A 186 4.99 -13.46 2.88
CA SER A 186 5.73 -14.04 4.00
C SER A 186 5.91 -15.55 3.79
N ASN A 187 6.71 -16.20 4.64
CA ASN A 187 7.05 -17.62 4.47
C ASN A 187 5.83 -18.55 4.45
N TYR A 188 4.76 -18.18 5.16
CA TYR A 188 3.56 -19.02 5.35
C TYR A 188 2.28 -18.33 4.88
N GLY A 189 2.39 -17.18 4.20
CA GLY A 189 1.24 -16.44 3.71
C GLY A 189 1.59 -15.01 3.33
N ALA A 190 0.97 -14.04 3.98
CA ALA A 190 1.21 -12.63 3.76
C ALA A 190 1.23 -11.83 5.07
N ASP A 191 1.99 -10.75 5.04
CA ASP A 191 2.02 -9.72 6.07
C ASP A 191 1.19 -8.52 5.58
N LEU A 192 0.17 -8.13 6.35
CA LEU A 192 -0.52 -6.86 6.12
C LEU A 192 0.24 -5.76 6.87
N VAL A 193 0.97 -4.95 6.12
CA VAL A 193 1.72 -3.80 6.64
C VAL A 193 0.76 -2.62 6.78
N MET A 194 0.79 -1.95 7.92
CA MET A 194 0.01 -0.75 8.23
C MET A 194 0.95 0.31 8.77
N ALA A 195 1.05 1.47 8.12
CA ALA A 195 2.01 2.50 8.51
C ALA A 195 1.43 3.92 8.37
N TRP A 196 1.65 4.76 9.38
CA TRP A 196 1.38 6.20 9.33
C TRP A 196 2.37 6.97 10.17
N ASP A 197 2.73 8.18 9.74
CA ASP A 197 3.75 8.96 10.42
C ASP A 197 5.03 8.12 10.60
N LYS A 198 5.57 8.05 11.82
CA LYS A 198 6.74 7.26 12.17
C LYS A 198 6.40 5.90 12.78
N VAL A 199 5.14 5.48 12.68
CA VAL A 199 4.64 4.24 13.29
C VAL A 199 4.27 3.27 12.19
N LYS A 200 4.80 2.05 12.29
CA LYS A 200 4.46 0.92 11.45
C LYS A 200 4.08 -0.26 12.33
N THR A 201 3.10 -1.03 11.91
CA THR A 201 2.84 -2.35 12.45
C THR A 201 2.55 -3.34 11.33
N VAL A 202 2.65 -4.63 11.65
CA VAL A 202 2.51 -5.73 10.70
C VAL A 202 1.59 -6.76 11.32
N LEU A 203 0.52 -7.12 10.61
CA LEU A 203 -0.35 -8.23 10.96
C LEU A 203 0.04 -9.44 10.11
N PRO A 204 0.67 -10.47 10.70
CA PRO A 204 0.97 -11.72 9.98
C PRO A 204 -0.31 -12.52 9.74
N ILE A 205 -0.48 -12.97 8.51
CA ILE A 205 -1.62 -13.77 8.06
C ILE A 205 -1.07 -15.01 7.36
N SER A 206 -1.27 -16.17 7.97
CA SER A 206 -0.87 -17.44 7.38
C SER A 206 -2.02 -17.99 6.55
N PHE A 207 -1.70 -18.56 5.39
CA PHE A 207 -2.69 -19.25 4.58
C PHE A 207 -2.68 -20.72 4.93
N SER A 208 -3.88 -21.31 4.98
CA SER A 208 -4.03 -22.73 5.22
C SER A 208 -3.37 -23.48 4.07
N GLN A 209 -2.33 -24.30 4.36
CA GLN A 209 -1.72 -25.17 3.36
C GLN A 209 -2.64 -26.31 2.96
#